data_AF-J3FVH4-F1
#
_entry.id   AF-J3FVH4-F1
#
_cell.length_a   1.000
_cell.length_b   1.000
_cell.length_c   1.000
_cell.angle_alpha   90.00
_cell.angle_beta   90.00
_cell.angle_gamma   90.00
#
_symmetry.space_group_name_H-M   'P 1'
#
loop_
_entity.id
_entity.type
_entity.pdbx_description
1 polymer ?
#
loop_
_entity_poly.entity_id
_entity_poly.type
_entity_poly.pdbx_seq_one_letter_code
_entity_poly.pdbx_strand_id
1 'polypeptide(L)'
;MDRQHGKGLSFAKRIYMPRTIGLGIGSFSVAAALYPLHLPVWVWVLLALNGFVWPHLAYQLSSRSAFPYKAERRNLLYDSLCGGFWVATFQFNPLCTVTILAMMAMNNVAAGGHRMFLLGSLSQAAGVLIAWSLFGAAFTLSTTQLQVWACLPMLTLYPLALGMVCYRLAIKLSEHKRTLSALSRTDSLTGLLNHGAWKDLLQLKFRECSQRHEQAVIALIDIDHFKAINDTYGHLIGDSVLRQLSVELKCNLRECDLAGRYGGDEFCVILPNMPLDQAVDVMERLRSVLQDYRHGEVPELRVSLSIGLAAYQPSFTDATAWLDDADKALYTAKNTGRNKVSVNTSNTGLETSNT
;
A
#
# COMPACT_ATOMS: atom_id res chain seq x y z
N MET A 1 19.70 11.36 5.38
CA MET A 1 19.37 11.41 6.83
C MET A 1 18.11 12.23 7.12
N ASP A 2 17.84 13.32 6.37
CA ASP A 2 16.70 14.23 6.60
C ASP A 2 15.30 13.59 6.51
N ARG A 3 15.08 12.65 5.57
CA ARG A 3 13.78 11.97 5.45
C ARG A 3 13.43 11.10 6.66
N GLN A 4 14.42 10.49 7.34
CA GLN A 4 14.19 9.68 8.54
C GLN A 4 13.96 10.55 9.77
N HIS A 5 14.68 11.66 9.87
CA HIS A 5 14.48 12.65 10.94
C HIS A 5 13.08 13.27 10.86
N GLY A 6 12.64 13.71 9.67
CA GLY A 6 11.30 14.27 9.46
C GLY A 6 10.15 13.27 9.73
N LYS A 7 10.31 12.01 9.30
CA LYS A 7 9.34 10.93 9.64
C LYS A 7 9.27 10.71 11.15
N GLY A 8 10.41 10.71 11.85
CA GLY A 8 10.47 10.57 13.30
C GLY A 8 9.80 11.72 14.05
N LEU A 9 9.99 12.96 13.60
CA LEU A 9 9.35 14.14 14.20
C LEU A 9 7.82 14.09 14.05
N SER A 10 7.35 13.64 12.88
CA SER A 10 5.92 13.44 12.63
C SER A 10 5.29 12.36 13.53
N PHE A 11 6.07 11.36 13.93
CA PHE A 11 5.64 10.32 14.86
C PHE A 11 5.54 10.87 16.29
N ALA A 12 6.56 11.60 16.76
CA ALA A 12 6.54 12.24 18.08
C ALA A 12 5.36 13.22 18.23
N LYS A 13 5.08 14.04 17.19
CA LYS A 13 3.93 14.96 17.19
C LYS A 13 2.58 14.25 17.24
N ARG A 14 2.46 13.08 16.58
CA ARG A 14 1.23 12.28 16.61
C ARG A 14 0.98 11.63 17.97
N ILE A 15 2.02 11.23 18.68
CA ILE A 15 1.92 10.58 19.99
C ILE A 15 1.71 11.59 21.12
N TYR A 16 2.21 12.81 20.96
CA TYR A 16 2.13 13.85 21.98
C TYR A 16 0.70 14.10 22.50
N MET A 17 -0.27 14.35 21.61
CA MET A 17 -1.65 14.63 22.03
C MET A 17 -2.30 13.43 22.77
N PRO A 18 -2.28 12.19 22.23
CA PRO A 18 -2.72 11.02 22.96
C PRO A 18 -2.00 10.80 24.30
N ARG A 19 -0.68 11.02 24.38
CA ARG A 19 0.08 10.88 25.63
C ARG A 19 -0.38 11.88 26.68
N THR A 20 -0.52 13.16 26.33
CA THR A 20 -0.94 14.20 27.28
C THR A 20 -2.35 13.94 27.81
N ILE A 21 -3.27 13.54 26.93
CA ILE A 21 -4.64 13.19 27.34
C ILE A 21 -4.64 11.92 28.19
N GLY A 22 -3.91 10.88 27.78
CA GLY A 22 -3.84 9.60 28.48
C GLY A 22 -3.21 9.68 29.86
N LEU A 23 -2.06 10.35 29.99
CA LEU A 23 -1.40 10.55 31.29
C LEU A 23 -2.17 11.54 32.17
N GLY A 24 -2.77 12.58 31.58
CA GLY A 24 -3.62 13.54 32.30
C GLY A 24 -4.86 12.88 32.89
N ILE A 25 -5.69 12.22 32.06
CA ILE A 25 -6.90 11.51 32.53
C ILE A 25 -6.50 10.35 33.46
N GLY A 26 -5.47 9.58 33.09
CA GLY A 26 -4.96 8.47 33.91
C GLY A 26 -4.46 8.90 35.28
N SER A 27 -3.93 10.13 35.43
CA SER A 27 -3.50 10.66 36.73
C SER A 27 -4.65 10.75 37.74
N PHE A 28 -5.88 11.02 37.29
CA PHE A 28 -7.06 11.02 38.17
C PHE A 28 -7.43 9.60 38.63
N SER A 29 -7.32 8.60 37.76
CA SER A 29 -7.53 7.20 38.11
C SER A 29 -6.50 6.73 39.13
N VAL A 30 -5.22 7.08 38.94
CA VAL A 30 -4.15 6.78 39.89
C VAL A 30 -4.36 7.53 41.22
N ALA A 31 -4.70 8.82 41.19
CA ALA A 31 -4.98 9.61 42.39
C ALA A 31 -6.12 9.00 43.23
N ALA A 32 -7.22 8.59 42.60
CA ALA A 32 -8.33 7.92 43.29
C ALA A 32 -7.93 6.59 43.93
N ALA A 33 -6.97 5.88 43.34
CA ALA A 33 -6.42 4.64 43.87
C ALA A 33 -5.45 4.86 45.05
N LEU A 34 -4.68 5.95 45.03
CA LEU A 34 -3.72 6.31 46.09
C LEU A 34 -4.38 6.98 47.30
N TYR A 35 -5.50 7.67 47.12
CA TYR A 35 -6.17 8.45 48.17
C TYR A 35 -6.43 7.65 49.47
N PRO A 36 -6.91 6.40 49.45
CA PRO A 36 -7.16 5.62 50.67
C PRO A 36 -5.87 5.14 51.37
N LEU A 37 -4.72 5.17 50.70
CA LEU A 37 -3.46 4.59 51.21
C LEU A 37 -2.62 5.58 52.03
N HIS A 38 -3.06 6.84 52.14
CA HIS A 38 -2.39 7.89 52.93
C HIS A 38 -0.87 7.97 52.70
N LEU A 39 -0.45 7.84 51.43
CA LEU A 39 0.96 7.84 51.06
C LEU A 39 1.61 9.22 51.25
N PRO A 40 2.94 9.27 51.45
CA PRO A 40 3.67 10.53 51.63
C PRO A 40 3.46 11.54 50.49
N VAL A 41 3.55 12.82 50.83
CA VAL A 41 3.32 13.95 49.90
C VAL A 41 4.19 13.88 48.63
N TRP A 42 5.41 13.36 48.74
CA TRP A 42 6.31 13.25 47.57
C TRP A 42 5.76 12.33 46.47
N VAL A 43 4.93 11.33 46.80
CA VAL A 43 4.29 10.43 45.82
C VAL A 43 3.28 11.22 44.97
N TRP A 44 2.54 12.14 45.59
CA TRP A 44 1.60 13.02 44.91
C TRP A 44 2.30 14.03 44.00
N VAL A 45 3.44 14.57 44.44
CA VAL A 45 4.30 15.42 43.61
C VAL A 45 4.80 14.63 42.40
N LEU A 46 5.25 13.38 42.60
CA LEU A 46 5.69 12.51 41.51
C LEU A 46 4.56 12.23 40.52
N LEU A 47 3.33 12.00 40.99
CA LEU A 47 2.15 11.82 40.14
C LEU A 47 1.86 13.07 39.29
N ALA A 48 1.91 14.26 39.90
CA ALA A 48 1.71 15.51 39.18
C ALA A 48 2.79 15.74 38.10
N LEU A 49 4.06 15.47 38.42
CA LEU A 49 5.15 15.54 37.45
C LEU A 49 4.97 14.54 36.31
N ASN A 50 4.56 13.30 36.61
CA ASN A 50 4.35 12.26 35.60
C ASN A 50 3.12 12.52 34.72
N GLY A 51 2.02 13.03 35.29
CA GLY A 51 0.79 13.31 34.54
C GLY A 51 0.89 14.55 33.66
N PHE A 52 1.47 15.64 34.18
CA PHE A 52 1.37 16.96 33.55
C PHE A 52 2.68 17.48 32.98
N VAL A 53 3.84 17.11 33.54
CA VAL A 53 5.13 17.66 33.07
C VAL A 53 5.81 16.71 32.08
N TRP A 54 5.76 15.41 32.36
CA TRP A 54 6.42 14.38 31.55
C TRP A 54 5.98 14.33 30.09
N PRO A 55 4.68 14.45 29.70
CA PRO A 55 4.30 14.47 28.29
C PRO A 55 5.02 15.54 27.46
N HIS A 56 5.21 16.73 28.05
CA HIS A 56 5.90 17.85 27.41
C HIS A 56 7.41 17.61 27.34
N LEU A 57 8.02 17.11 28.42
CA LEU A 57 9.43 16.76 28.44
C LEU A 57 9.74 15.64 27.44
N ALA A 58 8.91 14.59 27.38
CA ALA A 58 9.06 13.50 26.43
C ALA A 58 9.01 14.02 24.99
N TYR A 59 8.08 14.93 24.67
CA TYR A 59 8.02 15.55 23.34
C TYR A 59 9.26 16.40 23.03
N GLN A 60 9.77 17.18 24.00
CA GLN A 60 11.00 17.96 23.84
C GLN A 60 12.23 17.05 23.63
N LEU A 61 12.34 15.96 24.40
CA LEU A 61 13.41 14.98 24.27
C LEU A 61 13.38 14.29 22.89
N SER A 62 12.20 13.95 22.39
CA SER A 62 12.04 13.35 21.07
C SER A 62 12.35 14.33 19.94
N SER A 63 11.85 15.57 20.03
CA SER A 63 12.03 16.59 18.99
C SER A 63 13.46 17.11 18.88
N ARG A 64 14.22 17.14 19.99
CA ARG A 64 15.63 17.56 20.01
C ARG A 64 16.61 16.41 19.72
N SER A 65 16.14 15.17 19.61
CA SER A 65 17.01 14.02 19.37
C SER A 65 17.43 13.93 17.91
N ALA A 66 18.68 13.51 17.65
CA ALA A 66 19.16 13.17 16.31
C ALA A 66 18.28 12.08 15.63
N PHE A 67 17.70 11.17 16.44
CA PHE A 67 16.80 10.11 15.98
C PHE A 67 15.45 10.15 16.73
N PRO A 68 14.54 11.06 16.36
CA PRO A 68 13.29 11.29 17.10
C PRO A 68 12.44 10.03 17.28
N TYR A 69 12.42 9.15 16.27
CA TYR A 69 11.67 7.89 16.34
C TYR A 69 12.20 6.95 17.43
N LYS A 70 13.53 6.83 17.59
CA LYS A 70 14.14 5.99 18.63
C LYS A 70 13.93 6.60 20.01
N ALA A 71 14.08 7.92 20.12
CA ALA A 71 13.82 8.66 21.36
C ALA A 71 12.38 8.49 21.84
N GLU A 72 11.42 8.59 20.92
CA GLU A 72 10.00 8.45 21.24
C GLU A 72 9.64 7.03 21.70
N ARG A 73 10.21 6.00 21.06
CA ARG A 73 10.07 4.61 21.52
C ARG A 73 10.63 4.40 22.92
N ARG A 74 11.76 5.05 23.26
CA ARG A 74 12.31 5.01 24.61
C ARG A 74 11.37 5.69 25.61
N ASN A 75 10.78 6.83 25.25
CA ASN A 75 9.81 7.52 26.10
C ASN A 75 8.56 6.66 26.37
N LEU A 76 8.07 5.90 25.40
CA LEU A 76 6.97 4.94 25.62
C LEU A 76 7.34 3.78 26.56
N LEU A 77 8.61 3.34 26.54
CA LEU A 77 9.10 2.34 27.51
C LEU A 77 9.19 2.94 28.92
N TYR A 78 9.54 4.23 29.04
CA TYR A 78 9.45 4.95 30.32
C TYR A 78 8.00 5.09 30.79
N ASP A 79 7.05 5.42 29.90
CA ASP A 79 5.63 5.44 30.23
C ASP A 79 5.17 4.09 30.78
N SER A 80 5.61 3.00 30.13
CA SER A 80 5.30 1.63 30.56
C SER A 80 5.90 1.31 31.92
N LEU A 81 7.14 1.73 32.20
CA LEU A 81 7.76 1.58 33.51
C LEU A 81 6.99 2.33 34.59
N CYS A 82 6.60 3.58 34.34
CA CYS A 82 5.76 4.36 35.25
C CYS A 82 4.40 3.70 35.46
N GLY A 83 3.80 3.13 34.41
CA GLY A 83 2.55 2.37 34.52
C GLY A 83 2.65 1.21 35.50
N GLY A 84 3.70 0.39 35.38
CA GLY A 84 3.96 -0.71 36.33
C GLY A 84 4.25 -0.23 37.75
N PHE A 85 5.02 0.86 37.89
CA PHE A 85 5.29 1.49 39.18
C PHE A 85 3.99 1.94 39.88
N TRP A 86 3.09 2.62 39.17
CA TRP A 86 1.82 3.06 39.74
C TRP A 86 0.94 1.88 40.14
N VAL A 87 0.83 0.85 39.30
CA VAL A 87 0.07 -0.37 39.59
C VAL A 87 0.44 -1.00 40.92
N ALA A 88 1.74 -1.13 41.19
CA ALA A 88 2.22 -1.66 42.45
C ALA A 88 2.06 -0.67 43.62
N THR A 89 2.21 0.65 43.37
CA THR A 89 2.08 1.68 44.40
C THR A 89 0.66 1.76 44.98
N PHE A 90 -0.38 1.60 44.14
CA PHE A 90 -1.77 1.50 44.60
C PHE A 90 -2.20 0.07 44.96
N GLN A 91 -1.24 -0.83 45.16
CA GLN A 91 -1.46 -2.20 45.66
C GLN A 91 -2.36 -3.05 44.75
N PHE A 92 -2.17 -2.99 43.43
CA PHE A 92 -2.88 -3.84 42.47
C PHE A 92 -4.42 -3.78 42.55
N ASN A 93 -4.98 -2.61 42.87
CA ASN A 93 -6.42 -2.39 42.77
C ASN A 93 -6.95 -2.88 41.40
N PRO A 94 -7.89 -3.83 41.32
CA PRO A 94 -8.20 -4.54 40.08
C PRO A 94 -8.60 -3.62 38.93
N LEU A 95 -9.50 -2.66 39.20
CA LEU A 95 -10.00 -1.77 38.15
C LEU A 95 -8.90 -0.84 37.64
N CYS A 96 -8.22 -0.13 38.54
CA CYS A 96 -7.16 0.80 38.15
C CYS A 96 -5.99 0.07 37.47
N THR A 97 -5.67 -1.15 37.92
CA THR A 97 -4.63 -2.00 37.32
C THR A 97 -4.97 -2.32 35.88
N VAL A 98 -6.16 -2.86 35.61
CA VAL A 98 -6.57 -3.21 34.25
C VAL A 98 -6.61 -1.97 33.36
N THR A 99 -7.11 -0.83 33.85
CA THR A 99 -7.13 0.42 33.08
C THR A 99 -5.72 0.87 32.66
N ILE A 100 -4.77 0.90 33.59
CA ILE A 100 -3.40 1.36 33.30
C ILE A 100 -2.66 0.36 32.41
N LEU A 101 -2.72 -0.95 32.71
CA LEU A 101 -2.03 -1.97 31.92
C LEU A 101 -2.60 -2.04 30.49
N ALA A 102 -3.92 -1.97 30.33
CA ALA A 102 -4.55 -1.95 29.00
C ALA A 102 -4.15 -0.72 28.20
N MET A 103 -4.10 0.46 28.83
CA MET A 103 -3.60 1.69 28.19
C MET A 103 -2.16 1.51 27.69
N MET A 104 -1.26 1.02 28.55
CA MET A 104 0.15 0.83 28.19
C MET A 104 0.31 -0.20 27.08
N ALA A 105 -0.46 -1.30 27.15
CA ALA A 105 -0.48 -2.32 26.10
C ALA A 105 -0.90 -1.73 24.75
N MET A 106 -2.03 -1.01 24.71
CA MET A 106 -2.53 -0.35 23.50
C MET A 106 -1.50 0.62 22.91
N ASN A 107 -0.84 1.43 23.74
CA ASN A 107 0.19 2.37 23.29
C ASN A 107 1.40 1.67 22.67
N ASN A 108 1.86 0.59 23.31
CA ASN A 108 3.01 -0.17 22.83
C ASN A 108 2.70 -0.89 21.52
N VAL A 109 1.52 -1.51 21.40
CA VAL A 109 1.06 -2.16 20.17
C VAL A 109 0.91 -1.13 19.04
N ALA A 110 0.27 0.01 19.31
CA ALA A 110 0.11 1.09 18.32
C ALA A 110 1.45 1.67 17.84
N ALA A 111 2.46 1.71 18.71
CA ALA A 111 3.76 2.29 18.39
C ALA A 111 4.72 1.35 17.63
N GLY A 112 4.64 0.04 17.85
CA GLY A 112 5.58 -0.90 17.22
C GLY A 112 5.20 -2.37 17.30
N GLY A 113 3.90 -2.66 17.40
CA GLY A 113 3.35 -4.02 17.36
C GLY A 113 3.85 -4.91 18.50
N HIS A 114 3.93 -6.21 18.22
CA HIS A 114 4.23 -7.24 19.22
C HIS A 114 5.59 -7.03 19.94
N ARG A 115 6.62 -6.59 19.22
CA ARG A 115 7.94 -6.37 19.83
C ARG A 115 7.92 -5.25 20.87
N MET A 116 7.24 -4.15 20.58
CA MET A 116 7.09 -3.06 21.55
C MET A 116 6.20 -3.47 22.72
N PHE A 117 5.16 -4.28 22.47
CA PHE A 117 4.33 -4.84 23.53
C PHE A 117 5.17 -5.64 24.54
N LEU A 118 5.99 -6.60 24.08
CA LEU A 118 6.86 -7.39 24.96
C LEU A 118 7.83 -6.53 25.78
N LEU A 119 8.53 -5.60 25.12
CA LEU A 119 9.45 -4.69 25.82
C LEU A 119 8.73 -3.81 26.84
N GLY A 120 7.53 -3.34 26.50
CA GLY A 120 6.69 -2.57 27.41
C GLY A 120 6.23 -3.37 28.62
N SER A 121 5.84 -4.64 28.44
CA SER A 121 5.50 -5.55 29.53
C SER A 121 6.69 -5.81 30.46
N LEU A 122 7.90 -5.97 29.90
CA LEU A 122 9.12 -6.09 30.70
C LEU A 122 9.42 -4.80 31.48
N SER A 123 9.25 -3.62 30.86
CA SER A 123 9.37 -2.34 31.55
C SER A 123 8.36 -2.19 32.69
N GLN A 124 7.12 -2.63 32.49
CA GLN A 124 6.09 -2.63 33.54
C GLN A 124 6.49 -3.52 34.71
N ALA A 125 6.99 -4.73 34.44
CA ALA A 125 7.50 -5.63 35.49
C ALA A 125 8.65 -4.98 36.28
N ALA A 126 9.57 -4.29 35.61
CA ALA A 126 10.64 -3.54 36.27
C ALA A 126 10.08 -2.41 37.17
N GLY A 127 9.06 -1.67 36.69
CA GLY A 127 8.38 -0.65 37.48
C GLY A 127 7.71 -1.21 38.74
N VAL A 128 7.07 -2.38 38.64
CA VAL A 128 6.47 -3.10 39.78
C VAL A 128 7.54 -3.44 40.82
N LEU A 129 8.68 -4.01 40.39
CA LEU A 129 9.78 -4.37 41.29
C LEU A 129 10.33 -3.15 42.04
N ILE A 130 10.47 -2.00 41.36
CA ILE A 130 10.91 -0.75 41.99
C ILE A 130 9.92 -0.31 43.08
N ALA A 131 8.61 -0.31 42.77
CA ALA A 131 7.59 0.07 43.74
C ALA A 131 7.53 -0.87 44.94
N TRP A 132 7.60 -2.19 44.74
CA TRP A 132 7.67 -3.16 45.83
C TRP A 132 8.90 -3.01 46.71
N SER A 133 10.05 -2.62 46.14
CA SER A 133 11.23 -2.33 46.93
C SER A 133 11.07 -1.09 47.82
N LEU A 134 10.20 -0.14 47.46
CA LEU A 134 10.00 1.11 48.22
C LEU A 134 8.86 1.01 49.24
N PHE A 135 7.77 0.34 48.89
CA PHE A 135 6.52 0.32 49.68
C PHE A 135 6.17 -1.06 50.24
N GLY A 136 6.90 -2.11 49.85
CA GLY A 136 6.56 -3.50 50.12
C GLY A 136 5.51 -4.05 49.15
N ALA A 137 5.35 -5.38 49.16
CA ALA A 137 4.34 -6.05 48.37
C ALA A 137 3.01 -6.08 49.13
N ALA A 138 1.98 -5.45 48.56
CA ALA A 138 0.63 -5.43 49.11
C ALA A 138 -0.42 -5.48 47.99
N PHE A 139 -1.61 -6.01 48.33
CA PHE A 139 -2.71 -6.22 47.39
C PHE A 139 -4.04 -5.76 48.00
N THR A 140 -4.77 -4.91 47.27
CA THR A 140 -6.12 -4.46 47.62
C THR A 140 -7.10 -4.98 46.58
N LEU A 141 -7.97 -5.92 46.95
CA LEU A 141 -8.93 -6.54 46.04
C LEU A 141 -10.27 -5.80 45.92
N SER A 142 -10.56 -4.89 46.85
CA SER A 142 -11.78 -4.07 46.85
C SER A 142 -11.62 -2.79 46.03
N THR A 143 -12.65 -2.42 45.26
CA THR A 143 -12.68 -1.17 44.48
C THR A 143 -13.78 -0.25 45.03
N THR A 144 -13.45 1.01 45.30
CA THR A 144 -14.41 2.00 45.82
C THR A 144 -15.19 2.68 44.70
N GLN A 145 -16.35 3.27 45.02
CA GLN A 145 -17.16 3.98 44.03
C GLN A 145 -16.40 5.17 43.38
N LEU A 146 -15.56 5.87 44.15
CA LEU A 146 -14.69 6.94 43.63
C LEU A 146 -13.74 6.42 42.55
N GLN A 147 -13.11 5.28 42.78
CA GLN A 147 -12.19 4.65 41.82
C GLN A 147 -12.91 4.23 40.53
N VAL A 148 -14.15 3.73 40.65
CA VAL A 148 -15.00 3.42 39.50
C VAL A 148 -15.23 4.66 38.64
N TRP A 149 -15.78 5.73 39.22
CA TRP A 149 -16.05 6.96 38.48
C TRP A 149 -14.79 7.59 37.89
N ALA A 150 -13.65 7.52 38.59
CA ALA A 150 -12.37 8.03 38.11
C ALA A 150 -11.79 7.24 36.91
N CYS A 151 -12.13 5.96 36.76
CA CYS A 151 -11.65 5.13 35.65
C CYS A 151 -12.57 5.16 34.43
N LEU A 152 -13.86 5.48 34.58
CA LEU A 152 -14.84 5.46 33.48
C LEU A 152 -14.46 6.34 32.28
N PRO A 153 -14.04 7.62 32.44
CA PRO A 153 -13.62 8.43 31.30
C PRO A 153 -12.41 7.82 30.59
N MET A 154 -11.49 7.24 31.34
CA MET A 154 -10.29 6.61 30.80
C MET A 154 -10.62 5.34 30.00
N LEU A 155 -11.50 4.49 30.53
CA LEU A 155 -11.92 3.25 29.88
C LEU A 155 -12.77 3.47 28.63
N THR A 156 -13.45 4.61 28.51
CA THR A 156 -14.36 4.90 27.38
C THR A 156 -13.70 5.80 26.34
N LEU A 157 -13.17 6.96 26.75
CA LEU A 157 -12.67 7.97 25.82
C LEU A 157 -11.32 7.58 25.22
N TYR A 158 -10.45 6.93 25.99
CA TYR A 158 -9.09 6.61 25.53
C TYR A 158 -9.06 5.56 24.41
N PRO A 159 -9.71 4.37 24.54
CA PRO A 159 -9.72 3.40 23.46
C PRO A 159 -10.42 3.94 22.21
N LEU A 160 -11.49 4.73 22.38
CA LEU A 160 -12.19 5.37 21.26
C LEU A 160 -11.27 6.35 20.52
N ALA A 161 -10.58 7.23 21.25
CA ALA A 161 -9.65 8.19 20.67
C ALA A 161 -8.50 7.50 19.92
N LEU A 162 -7.88 6.48 20.53
CA LEU A 162 -6.81 5.73 19.90
C LEU A 162 -7.31 4.97 18.67
N GLY A 163 -8.47 4.32 18.77
CA GLY A 163 -9.13 3.63 17.65
C GLY A 163 -9.40 4.55 16.46
N MET A 164 -9.92 5.76 16.72
CA MET A 164 -10.14 6.78 15.67
C MET A 164 -8.84 7.23 15.01
N VAL A 165 -7.76 7.41 15.78
CA VAL A 165 -6.44 7.76 15.24
C VAL A 165 -5.90 6.63 14.36
N CYS A 166 -5.93 5.39 14.84
CA CYS A 166 -5.52 4.21 14.08
C CYS A 166 -6.31 4.06 12.77
N TYR A 167 -7.63 4.23 12.82
CA TYR A 167 -8.51 4.16 11.64
C TYR A 167 -8.18 5.23 10.60
N ARG A 168 -8.02 6.49 11.02
CA ARG A 168 -7.64 7.60 10.12
C ARG A 168 -6.28 7.37 9.46
N LEU A 169 -5.32 6.81 10.21
CA LEU A 169 -4.01 6.47 9.67
C LEU A 169 -4.10 5.35 8.62
N ALA A 170 -4.93 4.34 8.86
CA ALA A 170 -5.15 3.24 7.91
C ALA A 170 -5.75 3.74 6.59
N ILE A 171 -6.78 4.60 6.64
CA ILE A 171 -7.37 5.20 5.44
C ILE A 171 -6.34 6.02 4.67
N LYS A 172 -5.64 6.94 5.35
CA LYS A 172 -4.66 7.82 4.70
C LYS A 172 -3.52 7.05 4.04
N LEU A 173 -3.11 5.94 4.65
CA LEU A 173 -2.11 5.04 4.06
C LEU A 173 -2.65 4.38 2.78
N SER A 174 -3.90 3.93 2.79
CA SER A 174 -4.58 3.34 1.63
C SER A 174 -4.71 4.33 0.47
N GLU A 175 -5.10 5.57 0.75
CA GLU A 175 -5.19 6.65 -0.25
C GLU A 175 -3.83 6.94 -0.88
N HIS A 176 -2.78 7.14 -0.08
CA HIS A 176 -1.43 7.36 -0.61
C HIS A 176 -0.94 6.19 -1.45
N LYS A 177 -1.26 4.95 -1.06
CA LYS A 177 -0.95 3.76 -1.86
C LYS A 177 -1.66 3.81 -3.22
N ARG A 178 -2.94 4.18 -3.25
CA ARG A 178 -3.72 4.34 -4.49
C ARG A 178 -3.14 5.44 -5.39
N THR A 179 -2.82 6.61 -4.84
CA THR A 179 -2.21 7.70 -5.60
C THR A 179 -0.86 7.30 -6.18
N LEU A 180 0.00 6.64 -5.40
CA LEU A 180 1.29 6.14 -5.90
C LEU A 180 1.10 5.10 -7.01
N SER A 181 0.11 4.21 -6.86
CA SER A 181 -0.23 3.24 -7.91
C SER A 181 -0.75 3.92 -9.18
N ALA A 182 -1.55 4.98 -9.05
CA ALA A 182 -2.07 5.75 -10.19
C ALA A 182 -0.98 6.58 -10.89
N LEU A 183 0.03 7.03 -10.15
CA LEU A 183 1.22 7.71 -10.70
C LEU A 183 2.23 6.73 -11.31
N SER A 184 2.10 5.44 -11.05
CA SER A 184 2.90 4.43 -11.75
C SER A 184 2.54 4.49 -13.24
N ARG A 185 3.55 4.58 -14.11
CA ARG A 185 3.36 4.46 -15.57
C ARG A 185 3.36 3.01 -16.04
N THR A 186 3.71 2.07 -15.17
CA THR A 186 3.91 0.67 -15.52
C THR A 186 2.90 -0.24 -14.82
N ASP A 187 2.49 -1.30 -15.51
CA ASP A 187 1.71 -2.40 -14.95
C ASP A 187 2.58 -3.25 -14.02
N SER A 188 2.07 -3.55 -12.83
CA SER A 188 2.84 -4.23 -11.77
C SER A 188 3.14 -5.70 -12.06
N LEU A 189 2.34 -6.36 -12.91
CA LEU A 189 2.51 -7.77 -13.25
C LEU A 189 3.51 -7.96 -14.39
N THR A 190 3.35 -7.17 -15.45
CA THR A 190 4.07 -7.33 -16.72
C THR A 190 5.29 -6.42 -16.85
N GLY A 191 5.33 -5.32 -16.09
CA GLY A 191 6.35 -4.28 -16.20
C GLY A 191 6.32 -3.55 -17.54
N LEU A 192 5.23 -3.64 -18.30
CA LEU A 192 4.95 -2.81 -19.48
C LEU A 192 4.28 -1.50 -19.06
N LEU A 193 4.01 -0.60 -20.00
CA LEU A 193 3.15 0.55 -19.73
C LEU A 193 1.77 0.08 -19.25
N ASN A 194 1.16 0.78 -18.30
CA ASN A 194 -0.24 0.54 -17.98
C ASN A 194 -1.17 1.23 -19.00
N HIS A 195 -2.45 0.87 -18.96
CA HIS A 195 -3.49 1.42 -19.81
C HIS A 195 -3.42 2.95 -19.96
N GLY A 196 -3.34 3.68 -18.84
CA GLY A 196 -3.31 5.14 -18.84
C GLY A 196 -2.06 5.69 -19.54
N ALA A 197 -0.87 5.23 -19.14
CA ALA A 197 0.39 5.71 -19.70
C ALA A 197 0.54 5.36 -21.19
N TRP A 198 0.03 4.21 -21.64
CA TRP A 198 0.04 3.85 -23.05
C TRP A 198 -0.91 4.74 -23.87
N LYS A 199 -2.13 4.99 -23.35
CA LYS A 199 -3.12 5.85 -24.03
C LYS A 199 -2.64 7.29 -24.16
N ASP A 200 -1.94 7.82 -23.16
CA ASP A 200 -1.32 9.15 -23.23
C ASP A 200 -0.28 9.23 -24.35
N LEU A 201 0.53 8.17 -24.52
CA LEU A 201 1.52 8.08 -25.60
C LEU A 201 0.86 7.90 -26.97
N LEU A 202 -0.26 7.17 -27.06
CA LEU A 202 -1.04 7.06 -28.29
C LEU A 202 -1.53 8.45 -28.75
N GLN A 203 -2.07 9.25 -27.83
CA GLN A 203 -2.51 10.62 -28.12
C GLN A 203 -1.36 11.53 -28.55
N LEU A 204 -0.19 11.37 -27.94
CA LEU A 204 1.00 12.09 -28.37
C LEU A 204 1.40 11.66 -29.78
N LYS A 205 1.48 10.35 -30.04
CA LYS A 205 1.93 9.84 -31.34
C LYS A 205 0.97 10.18 -32.48
N PHE A 206 -0.34 10.12 -32.22
CA PHE A 206 -1.35 10.56 -33.18
C PHE A 206 -1.14 12.02 -33.63
N ARG A 207 -0.85 12.92 -32.67
CA ARG A 207 -0.55 14.32 -32.97
C ARG A 207 0.73 14.48 -33.78
N GLU A 208 1.77 13.73 -33.47
CA GLU A 208 3.02 13.73 -34.24
C GLU A 208 2.79 13.27 -35.69
N CYS A 209 2.09 12.15 -35.88
CA CYS A 209 1.75 11.64 -37.21
C CYS A 209 0.93 12.64 -38.02
N SER A 210 -0.06 13.29 -37.40
CA SER A 210 -0.89 14.31 -38.04
C SER A 210 -0.09 15.56 -38.45
N GLN A 211 0.89 15.98 -37.66
CA GLN A 211 1.67 17.18 -37.94
C GLN A 211 2.82 16.93 -38.93
N ARG A 212 3.47 15.77 -38.83
CA ARG A 212 4.73 15.48 -39.54
C ARG A 212 4.57 14.51 -40.71
N HIS A 213 3.36 14.01 -40.94
CA HIS A 213 3.07 12.97 -41.95
C HIS A 213 3.93 11.71 -41.72
N GLU A 214 4.22 11.41 -40.46
CA GLU A 214 4.97 10.21 -40.07
C GLU A 214 4.07 8.98 -40.12
N GLN A 215 4.62 7.88 -40.63
CA GLN A 215 3.95 6.58 -40.59
C GLN A 215 4.02 5.99 -39.19
N ALA A 216 2.94 5.36 -38.75
CA ALA A 216 2.93 4.57 -37.52
C ALA A 216 1.85 3.50 -37.63
N VAL A 217 2.02 2.41 -36.92
CA VAL A 217 1.03 1.34 -36.79
C VAL A 217 0.76 1.10 -35.32
N ILE A 218 -0.48 0.81 -34.95
CA ILE A 218 -0.82 0.30 -33.63
C ILE A 218 -1.29 -1.14 -33.73
N ALA A 219 -0.99 -1.92 -32.68
CA ALA A 219 -1.45 -3.29 -32.52
C ALA A 219 -2.28 -3.41 -31.24
N LEU A 220 -3.43 -4.07 -31.33
CA LEU A 220 -4.17 -4.62 -30.20
C LEU A 220 -4.02 -6.14 -30.20
N ILE A 221 -3.63 -6.69 -29.07
CA ILE A 221 -3.26 -8.10 -28.91
C ILE A 221 -4.12 -8.66 -27.79
N ASP A 222 -4.71 -9.84 -28.00
CA ASP A 222 -5.51 -10.54 -27.01
C ASP A 222 -5.05 -12.00 -26.90
N ILE A 223 -4.97 -12.50 -25.67
CA ILE A 223 -4.66 -13.92 -25.43
C ILE A 223 -5.95 -14.74 -25.60
N ASP A 224 -5.95 -15.59 -26.61
CA ASP A 224 -7.10 -16.42 -26.91
C ASP A 224 -7.45 -17.34 -25.74
N HIS A 225 -8.74 -17.38 -25.37
CA HIS A 225 -9.27 -18.25 -24.33
C HIS A 225 -8.59 -18.08 -22.95
N PHE A 226 -8.05 -16.90 -22.63
CA PHE A 226 -7.37 -16.67 -21.35
C PHE A 226 -8.21 -17.00 -20.11
N LYS A 227 -9.52 -16.71 -20.16
CA LYS A 227 -10.44 -17.11 -19.10
C LYS A 227 -10.44 -18.63 -18.87
N ALA A 228 -10.45 -19.43 -19.93
CA ALA A 228 -10.40 -20.89 -19.81
C ALA A 228 -9.06 -21.38 -19.23
N ILE A 229 -7.95 -20.69 -19.55
CA ILE A 229 -6.64 -20.97 -18.93
C ILE A 229 -6.71 -20.73 -17.42
N ASN A 230 -7.26 -19.60 -16.98
CA ASN A 230 -7.44 -19.31 -15.55
C ASN A 230 -8.37 -20.31 -14.86
N ASP A 231 -9.49 -20.65 -15.50
CA ASP A 231 -10.49 -21.55 -14.92
C ASP A 231 -9.95 -22.99 -14.81
N THR A 232 -9.07 -23.41 -15.74
CA THR A 232 -8.51 -24.77 -15.77
C THR A 232 -7.25 -24.93 -14.91
N TYR A 233 -6.33 -23.97 -14.97
CA TYR A 233 -4.99 -24.08 -14.38
C TYR A 233 -4.74 -23.11 -13.22
N GLY A 234 -5.71 -22.23 -12.92
CA GLY A 234 -5.63 -21.24 -11.86
C GLY A 234 -4.91 -19.95 -12.26
N HIS A 235 -5.17 -18.88 -11.48
CA HIS A 235 -4.67 -17.54 -11.76
C HIS A 235 -3.14 -17.42 -11.77
N LEU A 236 -2.41 -18.26 -11.02
CA LEU A 236 -0.95 -18.23 -11.01
C LEU A 236 -0.34 -18.62 -12.37
N ILE A 237 -0.96 -19.58 -13.06
CA ILE A 237 -0.55 -20.00 -14.40
C ILE A 237 -0.94 -18.93 -15.43
N GLY A 238 -2.14 -18.35 -15.32
CA GLY A 238 -2.55 -17.22 -16.15
C GLY A 238 -1.61 -16.02 -16.02
N ASP A 239 -1.23 -15.65 -14.80
CA ASP A 239 -0.25 -14.60 -14.53
C ASP A 239 1.12 -14.90 -15.17
N SER A 240 1.53 -16.17 -15.21
CA SER A 240 2.78 -16.59 -15.84
C SER A 240 2.73 -16.46 -17.36
N VAL A 241 1.58 -16.75 -17.99
CA VAL A 241 1.35 -16.49 -19.42
C VAL A 241 1.42 -14.99 -19.73
N LEU A 242 0.80 -14.15 -18.91
CA LEU A 242 0.86 -12.69 -19.07
C LEU A 242 2.28 -12.14 -18.96
N ARG A 243 3.08 -12.66 -18.02
CA ARG A 243 4.51 -12.32 -17.89
C ARG A 243 5.32 -12.81 -19.09
N GLN A 244 5.05 -14.01 -19.60
CA GLN A 244 5.76 -14.51 -20.76
C GLN A 244 5.50 -13.61 -21.98
N LEU A 245 4.24 -13.27 -22.27
CA LEU A 245 3.92 -12.36 -23.36
C LEU A 245 4.61 -11.01 -23.19
N SER A 246 4.72 -10.48 -21.97
CA SER A 246 5.42 -9.22 -21.75
C SER A 246 6.94 -9.31 -21.99
N VAL A 247 7.56 -10.45 -21.69
CA VAL A 247 8.96 -10.74 -22.04
C VAL A 247 9.10 -10.81 -23.56
N GLU A 248 8.24 -11.56 -24.23
CA GLU A 248 8.30 -11.70 -25.69
C GLU A 248 8.11 -10.36 -26.42
N LEU A 249 7.19 -9.52 -25.94
CA LEU A 249 7.03 -8.16 -26.45
C LEU A 249 8.32 -7.36 -26.29
N LYS A 250 8.97 -7.39 -25.13
CA LYS A 250 10.24 -6.66 -24.90
C LYS A 250 11.39 -7.19 -25.76
N CYS A 251 11.44 -8.48 -26.04
CA CYS A 251 12.49 -9.09 -26.85
C CYS A 251 12.28 -8.89 -28.36
N ASN A 252 11.03 -8.80 -28.82
CA ASN A 252 10.69 -8.69 -30.24
C ASN A 252 10.54 -7.25 -30.74
N LEU A 253 10.39 -6.29 -29.84
CA LEU A 253 10.18 -4.88 -30.16
C LEU A 253 11.48 -4.07 -30.09
N ARG A 254 11.53 -2.98 -30.86
CA ARG A 254 12.65 -2.01 -30.87
C ARG A 254 12.56 -1.11 -29.64
N GLU A 255 13.64 -0.44 -29.28
CA GLU A 255 13.64 0.52 -28.15
C GLU A 255 12.61 1.66 -28.32
N CYS A 256 12.32 2.05 -29.56
CA CYS A 256 11.36 3.10 -29.87
C CYS A 256 9.89 2.63 -29.85
N ASP A 257 9.65 1.32 -29.83
CA ASP A 257 8.30 0.74 -29.84
C ASP A 257 7.72 0.76 -28.42
N LEU A 258 6.43 1.04 -28.30
CA LEU A 258 5.78 1.29 -27.01
C LEU A 258 4.73 0.23 -26.71
N ALA A 259 5.08 -0.75 -25.88
CA ALA A 259 4.19 -1.80 -25.43
C ALA A 259 3.53 -1.48 -24.08
N GLY A 260 2.22 -1.75 -23.98
CA GLY A 260 1.42 -1.60 -22.78
C GLY A 260 0.48 -2.78 -22.55
N ARG A 261 0.03 -2.93 -21.31
CA ARG A 261 -1.08 -3.81 -20.95
C ARG A 261 -2.35 -2.96 -20.89
N TYR A 262 -3.26 -3.19 -21.83
CA TYR A 262 -4.47 -2.39 -22.01
C TYR A 262 -5.54 -2.75 -20.97
N GLY A 263 -5.67 -4.03 -20.61
CA GLY A 263 -6.57 -4.49 -19.54
C GLY A 263 -6.71 -5.99 -19.53
N GLY A 264 -6.75 -6.64 -18.36
CA GLY A 264 -6.91 -8.10 -18.29
C GLY A 264 -5.84 -8.85 -19.09
N ASP A 265 -6.26 -9.49 -20.16
CA ASP A 265 -5.51 -10.26 -21.17
C ASP A 265 -5.16 -9.49 -22.45
N GLU A 266 -5.53 -8.22 -22.53
CA GLU A 266 -5.31 -7.34 -23.67
C GLU A 266 -4.01 -6.54 -23.53
N PHE A 267 -3.23 -6.53 -24.61
CA PHE A 267 -1.98 -5.81 -24.76
C PHE A 267 -2.07 -4.89 -25.97
N CYS A 268 -1.26 -3.84 -25.97
CA CYS A 268 -1.26 -2.84 -27.01
C CYS A 268 0.16 -2.39 -27.33
N VAL A 269 0.43 -2.11 -28.60
CA VAL A 269 1.75 -1.69 -29.08
C VAL A 269 1.59 -0.51 -30.02
N ILE A 270 2.45 0.49 -29.87
CA ILE A 270 2.65 1.56 -30.86
C ILE A 270 3.98 1.26 -31.55
N LEU A 271 3.97 1.25 -32.89
CA LEU A 271 5.11 0.99 -33.75
C LEU A 271 5.41 2.26 -34.58
N PRO A 272 6.20 3.20 -34.05
CA PRO A 272 6.55 4.43 -34.75
C PRO A 272 7.38 4.17 -36.00
N ASN A 273 7.14 4.93 -37.07
CA ASN A 273 7.91 4.89 -38.31
C ASN A 273 8.02 3.48 -38.91
N MET A 274 6.96 2.68 -38.76
CA MET A 274 6.86 1.33 -39.27
C MET A 274 5.73 1.25 -40.30
N PRO A 275 5.98 0.75 -41.52
CA PRO A 275 4.93 0.48 -42.49
C PRO A 275 4.12 -0.76 -42.09
N LEU A 276 2.90 -0.87 -42.62
CA LEU A 276 1.93 -1.89 -42.20
C LEU A 276 2.41 -3.32 -42.46
N ASP A 277 3.06 -3.57 -43.59
CA ASP A 277 3.65 -4.86 -43.97
C ASP A 277 4.69 -5.33 -42.94
N GLN A 278 5.63 -4.46 -42.56
CA GLN A 278 6.62 -4.78 -41.52
C GLN A 278 5.97 -4.99 -40.16
N ALA A 279 4.92 -4.24 -39.83
CA ALA A 279 4.19 -4.42 -38.57
C ALA A 279 3.48 -5.79 -38.53
N VAL A 280 2.93 -6.24 -39.65
CA VAL A 280 2.35 -7.60 -39.79
C VAL A 280 3.44 -8.65 -39.54
N ASP A 281 4.62 -8.53 -40.16
CA ASP A 281 5.71 -9.48 -39.98
C ASP A 281 6.18 -9.58 -38.51
N VAL A 282 6.33 -8.44 -37.83
CA VAL A 282 6.74 -8.38 -36.42
C VAL A 282 5.68 -9.05 -35.53
N MET A 283 4.39 -8.79 -35.79
CA MET A 283 3.30 -9.37 -35.00
C MET A 283 3.08 -10.85 -35.28
N GLU A 284 3.26 -11.31 -36.51
CA GLU A 284 3.23 -12.74 -36.84
C GLU A 284 4.38 -13.49 -36.16
N ARG A 285 5.57 -12.89 -36.11
CA ARG A 285 6.70 -13.45 -35.35
C ARG A 285 6.35 -13.57 -33.86
N LEU A 286 5.82 -12.52 -33.25
CA LEU A 286 5.39 -12.54 -31.84
C LEU A 286 4.36 -13.65 -31.59
N ARG A 287 3.35 -13.75 -32.46
CA ARG A 287 2.31 -14.78 -32.39
C ARG A 287 2.90 -16.20 -32.47
N SER A 288 3.81 -16.43 -33.42
CA SER A 288 4.46 -17.73 -33.60
C SER A 288 5.30 -18.11 -32.38
N VAL A 289 6.07 -17.18 -31.82
CA VAL A 289 6.90 -17.42 -30.63
C VAL A 289 6.04 -17.82 -29.43
N LEU A 290 4.92 -17.13 -29.20
CA LEU A 290 4.03 -17.49 -28.09
C LEU A 290 3.25 -18.79 -28.36
N GLN A 291 2.97 -19.13 -29.61
CA GLN A 291 2.36 -20.42 -29.97
C GLN A 291 3.27 -21.61 -29.62
N ASP A 292 4.58 -21.43 -29.74
CA ASP A 292 5.58 -22.44 -29.39
C ASP A 292 5.94 -22.46 -27.90
N TYR A 293 5.49 -21.48 -27.12
CA TYR A 293 5.67 -21.45 -25.68
C TYR A 293 5.10 -22.71 -25.01
N ARG A 294 5.88 -23.29 -24.10
CA ARG A 294 5.49 -24.41 -23.24
C ARG A 294 5.74 -24.01 -21.80
N HIS A 295 4.69 -24.05 -20.98
CA HIS A 295 4.81 -23.75 -19.56
C HIS A 295 5.56 -24.88 -18.85
N GLY A 296 6.53 -24.56 -17.99
CA GLY A 296 7.38 -25.56 -17.34
C GLY A 296 6.62 -26.56 -16.47
N GLU A 297 5.56 -26.10 -15.79
CA GLU A 297 4.71 -26.95 -14.94
C GLU A 297 3.52 -27.57 -15.70
N VAL A 298 3.15 -27.02 -16.87
CA VAL A 298 1.98 -27.44 -17.65
C VAL A 298 2.35 -27.53 -19.14
N PRO A 299 3.09 -28.58 -19.56
CA PRO A 299 3.60 -28.68 -20.92
C PRO A 299 2.52 -28.81 -22.00
N GLU A 300 1.32 -29.29 -21.65
CA GLU A 300 0.16 -29.33 -22.55
C GLU A 300 -0.50 -27.98 -22.81
N LEU A 301 -0.19 -26.95 -22.00
CA LEU A 301 -0.74 -25.61 -22.20
C LEU A 301 -0.35 -25.09 -23.59
N ARG A 302 -1.35 -24.64 -24.34
CA ARG A 302 -1.18 -23.97 -25.62
C ARG A 302 -1.78 -22.57 -25.50
N VAL A 303 -1.00 -21.59 -25.90
CA VAL A 303 -1.38 -20.18 -25.87
C VAL A 303 -1.34 -19.68 -27.31
N SER A 304 -2.37 -18.96 -27.74
CA SER A 304 -2.37 -18.28 -29.02
C SER A 304 -2.82 -16.83 -28.85
N LEU A 305 -2.50 -16.01 -29.85
CA LEU A 305 -2.83 -14.59 -29.86
C LEU A 305 -3.73 -14.26 -31.04
N SER A 306 -4.75 -13.45 -30.79
CA SER A 306 -5.43 -12.70 -31.83
C SER A 306 -4.88 -11.28 -31.84
N ILE A 307 -4.50 -10.76 -33.01
CA ILE A 307 -3.86 -9.45 -33.14
C ILE A 307 -4.57 -8.62 -34.21
N GLY A 308 -5.02 -7.43 -33.84
CA GLY A 308 -5.55 -6.41 -34.75
C GLY A 308 -4.54 -5.29 -34.99
N LEU A 309 -4.28 -4.97 -36.25
CA LEU A 309 -3.36 -3.90 -36.66
C LEU A 309 -4.10 -2.79 -37.39
N ALA A 310 -3.72 -1.54 -37.09
CA ALA A 310 -4.19 -0.35 -37.81
C ALA A 310 -3.03 0.60 -38.11
N ALA A 311 -2.78 0.86 -39.39
CA ALA A 311 -1.87 1.92 -39.81
C ALA A 311 -2.51 3.29 -39.62
N TYR A 312 -1.73 4.29 -39.21
CA TYR A 312 -2.19 5.66 -39.13
C TYR A 312 -2.66 6.15 -40.51
N GLN A 313 -3.82 6.79 -40.54
CA GLN A 313 -4.36 7.46 -41.72
C GLN A 313 -4.73 8.91 -41.39
N PRO A 314 -4.50 9.87 -42.31
CA PRO A 314 -4.91 11.27 -42.12
C PRO A 314 -6.43 11.46 -41.96
N SER A 315 -7.24 10.47 -42.35
CA SER A 315 -8.70 10.46 -42.24
C SER A 315 -9.20 10.28 -40.80
N PHE A 316 -8.38 9.78 -39.88
CA PHE A 316 -8.77 9.61 -38.48
C PHE A 316 -8.96 10.96 -37.79
N THR A 317 -10.08 11.13 -37.10
CA THR A 317 -10.41 12.38 -36.40
C THR A 317 -9.61 12.56 -35.11
N ASP A 318 -9.32 11.47 -34.41
CA ASP A 318 -8.57 11.44 -33.17
C ASP A 318 -7.90 10.08 -32.94
N ALA A 319 -7.09 9.99 -31.87
CA ALA A 319 -6.45 8.75 -31.47
C ALA A 319 -7.46 7.62 -31.12
N THR A 320 -8.68 7.97 -30.73
CA THR A 320 -9.74 7.00 -30.40
C THR A 320 -10.25 6.31 -31.67
N ALA A 321 -10.46 7.06 -32.76
CA ALA A 321 -10.85 6.50 -34.05
C ALA A 321 -9.77 5.57 -34.62
N TRP A 322 -8.50 5.91 -34.43
CA TRP A 322 -7.39 5.03 -34.81
C TRP A 322 -7.38 3.73 -33.99
N LEU A 323 -7.61 3.82 -32.69
CA LEU A 323 -7.71 2.66 -31.80
C LEU A 323 -8.92 1.75 -32.13
N ASP A 324 -10.07 2.36 -32.45
CA ASP A 324 -11.27 1.65 -32.88
C ASP A 324 -11.06 0.86 -34.18
N ASP A 325 -10.23 1.35 -35.09
CA ASP A 325 -9.83 0.63 -36.30
C ASP A 325 -9.02 -0.64 -35.99
N ALA A 326 -8.09 -0.55 -35.03
CA ALA A 326 -7.33 -1.71 -34.55
C ALA A 326 -8.24 -2.71 -33.81
N ASP A 327 -9.25 -2.23 -33.07
CA ASP A 327 -10.21 -3.07 -32.36
C ASP A 327 -11.09 -3.85 -33.34
N LYS A 328 -11.56 -3.21 -34.42
CA LYS A 328 -12.27 -3.89 -35.52
C LYS A 328 -11.42 -4.97 -36.19
N ALA A 329 -10.12 -4.71 -36.39
CA ALA A 329 -9.19 -5.70 -36.91
C ALA A 329 -9.02 -6.88 -35.93
N LEU A 330 -8.90 -6.61 -34.63
CA LEU A 330 -8.81 -7.64 -33.59
C LEU A 330 -10.09 -8.47 -33.49
N TYR A 331 -11.25 -7.84 -33.56
CA TYR A 331 -12.55 -8.49 -33.62
C TYR A 331 -12.64 -9.45 -34.82
N THR A 332 -12.14 -9.02 -35.97
CA THR A 332 -12.05 -9.86 -37.18
C THR A 332 -11.14 -11.06 -36.96
N ALA A 333 -9.97 -10.89 -36.31
CA ALA A 333 -9.09 -12.00 -35.95
C ALA A 333 -9.81 -13.02 -35.05
N LYS A 334 -10.50 -12.53 -34.00
CA LYS A 334 -11.24 -13.37 -33.04
C LYS A 334 -12.38 -14.16 -33.68
N ASN A 335 -13.10 -13.56 -34.63
CA ASN A 335 -14.28 -14.19 -35.25
C ASN A 335 -13.98 -15.06 -36.47
N THR A 336 -12.81 -14.89 -37.10
CA THR A 336 -12.42 -15.71 -38.25
C THR A 336 -11.56 -16.91 -37.88
N GLY A 337 -11.48 -17.27 -36.60
CA GLY A 337 -10.80 -18.49 -36.12
C GLY A 337 -9.64 -18.27 -35.15
N ARG A 338 -9.41 -17.04 -34.66
CA ARG A 338 -8.36 -16.70 -33.70
C ARG A 338 -6.95 -17.03 -34.21
N ASN A 339 -5.93 -16.94 -33.34
CA ASN A 339 -4.54 -17.30 -33.63
C ASN A 339 -4.02 -16.69 -34.95
N LYS A 340 -4.24 -15.39 -35.17
CA LYS A 340 -3.84 -14.71 -36.40
C LYS A 340 -3.67 -13.21 -36.21
N VAL A 341 -2.93 -12.60 -37.13
CA VAL A 341 -2.93 -11.16 -37.34
C VAL A 341 -4.03 -10.79 -38.34
N SER A 342 -4.72 -9.68 -38.10
CA SER A 342 -5.70 -9.10 -39.02
C SER A 342 -5.48 -7.59 -39.14
N VAL A 343 -5.76 -7.05 -40.31
CA VAL A 343 -5.68 -5.62 -40.63
C VAL A 343 -7.05 -5.17 -41.13
N ASN A 344 -7.50 -3.98 -40.75
CA ASN A 344 -8.73 -3.44 -41.33
C ASN A 344 -8.43 -2.81 -42.70
N THR A 345 -8.99 -3.36 -43.78
CA THR A 345 -8.83 -2.87 -45.16
C THR A 345 -9.75 -1.69 -45.47
N SER A 346 -9.91 -0.78 -44.51
CA SER A 346 -10.57 0.49 -44.74
C SER A 346 -9.57 1.43 -45.41
N ASN A 347 -9.50 1.37 -46.74
CA ASN A 347 -8.86 2.36 -47.63
C ASN A 347 -7.34 2.28 -47.87
N THR A 348 -6.76 1.07 -47.94
CA THR A 348 -5.49 0.88 -48.66
C THR A 348 -5.78 0.93 -50.15
N GLY A 349 -5.46 2.07 -50.80
CA GLY A 349 -5.46 2.24 -52.25
C GLY A 349 -4.39 1.39 -52.94
N LEU A 350 -4.51 0.07 -52.83
CA LEU A 350 -3.83 -0.89 -53.70
C LEU A 350 -4.85 -1.28 -54.78
N GLU A 351 -4.85 -0.51 -55.86
CA GLU A 351 -5.34 -0.98 -57.15
C GLU A 351 -4.65 -2.33 -57.45
N THR A 352 -5.42 -3.41 -57.42
CA THR A 352 -5.03 -4.66 -58.06
C THR A 352 -5.10 -4.44 -59.56
N SER A 353 -4.01 -3.95 -60.15
CA SER A 353 -3.76 -4.05 -61.58
C SER A 353 -3.27 -5.46 -61.89
N ASN A 354 -4.20 -6.37 -62.16
CA ASN A 354 -3.90 -7.61 -62.88
C ASN A 354 -4.69 -7.61 -64.20
N THR A 355 -3.97 -7.27 -65.27
CA THR A 355 -4.21 -7.77 -66.63
C THR A 355 -3.81 -9.23 -66.75
#